data_AF-A0A067GRY1-F1
#
_entry.id   AF-A0A067GRY1-F1
#
_cell.length_a   1.000
_cell.length_b   1.000
_cell.length_c   1.000
_cell.angle_alpha   90.00
_cell.angle_beta   90.00
_cell.angle_gamma   90.00
#
_symmetry.space_group_name_H-M   'P 1'
#
loop_
_entity.id
_entity.type
_entity.pdbx_description
1 polymer ?
#
loop_
_entity_poly.entity_id
_entity_poly.type
_entity_poly.pdbx_seq_one_letter_code
_entity_poly.pdbx_strand_id
1 'polypeptide(L)'
;QLELIDDEDDITVADLAAPYWERPAGPVWWCHMLAGHPSVEAWLSGAQWLHPAVSLALRDESRLISERMKYLLYEVPVRVAGGLLFELLGQSAGDPFVDEDDIPIVLRSWQAQNFLITALHVKGPVSSNNVLGITEVQELLFVGGYNVPRTVHEVIAHLACRLSRWDDRLFRKTIFGAADEIELKFVNRRNLEDMNLFAIILNQEIRRLSRQVIRVKWSLHAREEIVFELYQHLRGNVARTLLEGIRKNAREMIEEQEAVRGRLFTIQDVMQSTVRAWLQDRSLRVTHNLAVFGGCGVVLTVITGLFGINVDGIPGADNTPYAFGLFTAILFFIGVVLIAVGLLYLGLKKPITEEQVEVRKLELQELVKKFQHEAETHAQVRKNVRNNLTPTAGDIISDADYILIQ
;
A
#
# COMPACT_ATOMS: atom_id res chain seq x y z
N GLN A 1 -27.05 5.35 47.08
CA GLN A 1 -25.97 5.10 46.10
C GLN A 1 -26.19 3.69 45.58
N LEU A 2 -26.59 3.57 44.31
CA LEU A 2 -26.79 2.28 43.66
C LEU A 2 -25.40 1.71 43.36
N GLU A 3 -25.02 0.62 44.01
CA GLU A 3 -23.94 -0.24 43.55
C GLU A 3 -24.43 -0.93 42.27
N LEU A 4 -23.84 -0.54 41.13
CA LEU A 4 -23.93 -1.30 39.90
C LEU A 4 -23.13 -2.58 40.12
N ILE A 5 -23.83 -3.67 40.41
CA ILE A 5 -23.30 -5.02 40.34
C ILE A 5 -22.88 -5.22 38.88
N ASP A 6 -21.57 -5.35 38.66
CA ASP A 6 -20.95 -5.56 37.36
C ASP A 6 -21.49 -6.87 36.77
N ASP A 7 -21.95 -6.85 35.51
CA ASP A 7 -22.46 -7.99 34.74
C ASP A 7 -21.31 -8.98 34.40
N GLU A 8 -20.54 -9.44 35.38
CA GLU A 8 -19.50 -10.47 35.20
C GLU A 8 -20.09 -11.88 34.99
N ASP A 9 -21.38 -12.06 35.26
CA ASP A 9 -22.10 -13.34 35.24
C ASP A 9 -22.93 -13.61 33.97
N ASP A 10 -22.76 -12.83 32.90
CA ASP A 10 -23.40 -13.12 31.60
C ASP A 10 -22.74 -14.33 30.92
N ILE A 11 -23.17 -15.53 31.33
CA ILE A 11 -22.82 -16.80 30.70
C ILE A 11 -23.54 -16.88 29.37
N THR A 12 -22.80 -16.87 28.25
CA THR A 12 -23.41 -17.02 26.93
C THR A 12 -23.97 -18.42 26.75
N VAL A 13 -25.03 -18.59 25.95
CA VAL A 13 -25.61 -19.92 25.62
C VAL A 13 -24.56 -20.87 25.03
N ALA A 14 -23.52 -20.33 24.39
CA ALA A 14 -22.38 -21.09 23.87
C ALA A 14 -21.44 -21.60 24.99
N ASP A 15 -21.32 -20.90 26.11
CA ASP A 15 -20.53 -21.33 27.28
C ASP A 15 -21.21 -22.50 28.01
N LEU A 16 -22.54 -22.60 27.97
CA LEU A 16 -23.33 -23.71 28.52
C LEU A 16 -23.27 -25.01 27.67
N ALA A 17 -22.92 -24.90 26.39
CA ALA A 17 -22.94 -26.01 25.43
C ALA A 17 -21.60 -26.76 25.30
N ALA A 18 -20.51 -26.26 25.90
CA ALA A 18 -19.19 -26.87 25.84
C ALA A 18 -18.91 -27.76 27.08
N PRO A 19 -18.11 -28.83 26.97
CA PRO A 19 -17.97 -29.85 28.02
C PRO A 19 -17.03 -29.46 29.18
N TYR A 20 -16.95 -28.18 29.57
CA TYR A 20 -16.13 -27.74 30.70
C TYR A 20 -16.91 -26.78 31.61
N TRP A 21 -17.61 -27.37 32.56
CA TRP A 21 -18.50 -26.73 33.53
C TRP A 21 -17.73 -26.33 34.81
N GLU A 22 -16.40 -26.40 34.77
CA GLU A 22 -15.54 -26.04 35.89
C GLU A 22 -15.38 -24.51 35.91
N ARG A 23 -15.78 -23.91 37.04
CA ARG A 23 -15.54 -22.49 37.30
C ARG A 23 -14.04 -22.20 37.12
N PRO A 24 -13.68 -21.05 36.51
CA PRO A 24 -12.29 -20.65 36.39
C PRO A 24 -11.62 -20.69 37.76
N ALA A 25 -10.61 -21.54 37.91
CA ALA A 25 -9.90 -21.76 39.16
C ALA A 25 -8.40 -21.64 38.92
N GLY A 26 -7.69 -21.06 39.90
CA GLY A 26 -6.24 -20.85 39.83
C GLY A 26 -5.83 -19.43 39.42
N PRO A 27 -4.51 -19.16 39.44
CA PRO A 27 -3.95 -17.84 39.19
C PRO A 27 -4.18 -17.39 37.75
N VAL A 28 -4.25 -16.08 37.55
CA VAL A 28 -4.29 -15.47 36.23
C VAL A 28 -2.86 -15.38 35.70
N TRP A 29 -2.57 -15.98 34.55
CA TRP A 29 -1.24 -15.93 33.96
C TRP A 29 -1.25 -15.81 32.43
N TRP A 30 -0.22 -15.18 31.89
CA TRP A 30 0.02 -15.04 30.47
C TRP A 30 1.40 -15.58 30.14
N CYS A 31 1.46 -16.59 29.26
CA CYS A 31 2.70 -17.13 28.72
C CYS A 31 2.90 -16.62 27.29
N HIS A 32 3.99 -15.89 27.08
CA HIS A 32 4.38 -15.39 25.77
C HIS A 32 5.67 -16.07 25.30
N MET A 33 5.66 -16.58 24.08
CA MET A 33 6.78 -17.34 23.51
C MET A 33 7.03 -16.96 22.05
N LEU A 34 8.26 -17.13 21.61
CA LEU A 34 8.63 -17.05 20.20
C LEU A 34 8.40 -18.40 19.51
N ALA A 35 7.59 -18.42 18.45
CA ALA A 35 7.35 -19.63 17.67
C ALA A 35 8.60 -20.08 16.92
N GLY A 36 8.72 -21.37 16.63
CA GLY A 36 9.88 -21.95 15.93
C GLY A 36 11.12 -22.14 16.80
N HIS A 37 11.17 -21.63 18.04
CA HIS A 37 12.25 -21.94 18.97
C HIS A 37 12.21 -23.43 19.37
N PRO A 38 13.31 -24.20 19.29
CA PRO A 38 13.29 -25.65 19.51
C PRO A 38 12.67 -26.08 20.84
N SER A 39 12.93 -25.34 21.92
CA SER A 39 12.35 -25.64 23.25
C SER A 39 10.85 -25.40 23.31
N VAL A 40 10.35 -24.38 22.60
CA VAL A 40 8.91 -24.06 22.52
C VAL A 40 8.19 -25.12 21.69
N GLU A 41 8.79 -25.52 20.57
CA GLU A 41 8.31 -26.62 19.73
C GLU A 41 8.20 -27.93 20.53
N ALA A 42 9.25 -28.28 21.27
CA ALA A 42 9.27 -29.47 22.12
C ALA A 42 8.19 -29.39 23.21
N TRP A 43 8.06 -28.26 23.91
CA TRP A 43 7.08 -28.07 24.97
C TRP A 43 5.64 -28.16 24.45
N LEU A 44 5.30 -27.43 23.38
CA LEU A 44 3.95 -27.46 22.79
C LEU A 44 3.60 -28.84 22.24
N SER A 45 4.57 -29.57 21.69
CA SER A 45 4.35 -30.93 21.18
C SER A 45 4.17 -31.98 22.28
N GLY A 46 4.81 -31.79 23.42
CA GLY A 46 4.79 -32.73 24.56
C GLY A 46 3.69 -32.45 25.59
N ALA A 47 3.00 -31.31 25.50
CA ALA A 47 1.97 -30.91 26.45
C ALA A 47 0.70 -31.78 26.32
N GLN A 48 0.57 -32.80 27.18
CA GLN A 48 -0.59 -33.72 27.17
C GLN A 48 -1.93 -33.06 27.54
N TRP A 49 -1.89 -31.94 28.25
CA TRP A 49 -3.07 -31.17 28.65
C TRP A 49 -3.57 -30.23 27.54
N LEU A 50 -2.75 -29.99 26.50
CA LEU A 50 -3.09 -29.13 25.39
C LEU A 50 -3.69 -29.95 24.25
N HIS A 51 -4.85 -29.55 23.75
CA HIS A 51 -5.48 -30.27 22.65
C HIS A 51 -4.58 -30.28 21.39
N PRO A 52 -4.40 -31.42 20.69
CA PRO A 52 -3.46 -31.53 19.57
C PRO A 52 -3.67 -30.49 18.46
N ALA A 53 -4.93 -30.13 18.17
CA ALA A 53 -5.21 -29.08 17.18
C ALA A 53 -4.75 -27.68 17.64
N VAL A 54 -4.87 -27.36 18.94
CA VAL A 54 -4.40 -26.10 19.50
C VAL A 54 -2.87 -26.06 19.51
N SER A 55 -2.24 -27.15 19.94
CA SER A 55 -0.77 -27.31 19.86
C SER A 55 -0.26 -27.08 18.44
N LEU A 56 -0.87 -27.71 17.45
CA LEU A 56 -0.51 -27.52 16.04
C LEU A 56 -0.73 -26.08 15.58
N ALA A 57 -1.87 -25.47 15.91
CA ALA A 57 -2.21 -24.12 15.47
C ALA A 57 -1.34 -23.03 16.12
N LEU A 58 -0.80 -23.26 17.33
CA LEU A 58 0.17 -22.37 17.98
C LEU A 58 1.57 -22.49 17.35
N ARG A 59 1.93 -23.67 16.83
CA ARG A 59 3.26 -23.96 16.25
C ARG A 59 3.37 -23.64 14.76
N ASP A 60 2.27 -23.74 14.01
CA ASP A 60 2.25 -23.58 12.56
C ASP A 60 1.16 -22.57 12.16
N GLU A 61 1.57 -21.35 11.80
CA GLU A 61 0.65 -20.30 11.35
C GLU A 61 -0.08 -20.63 10.04
N SER A 62 0.40 -21.59 9.25
CA SER A 62 -0.29 -22.02 8.03
C SER A 62 -1.52 -22.89 8.32
N ARG A 63 -1.63 -23.40 9.55
CA ARG A 63 -2.72 -24.28 9.98
C ARG A 63 -3.85 -23.45 10.57
N LEU A 64 -4.87 -23.25 9.74
CA LEU A 64 -6.11 -22.58 10.12
C LEU A 64 -7.17 -23.59 10.53
N ILE A 65 -7.89 -23.28 11.62
CA ILE A 65 -9.01 -24.08 12.10
C ILE A 65 -10.32 -23.49 11.58
N SER A 66 -10.43 -22.17 11.51
CA SER A 66 -11.56 -21.49 10.90
C SER A 66 -11.53 -21.56 9.37
N GLU A 67 -12.68 -21.82 8.75
CA GLU A 67 -12.86 -21.56 7.31
C GLU A 67 -13.10 -20.06 7.03
N ARG A 68 -13.41 -19.26 8.06
CA ARG A 68 -13.60 -17.80 7.92
C ARG A 68 -12.24 -17.14 7.69
N MET A 69 -12.16 -16.27 6.68
CA MET A 69 -10.92 -15.59 6.25
C MET A 69 -9.75 -16.51 5.84
N LYS A 70 -9.99 -17.83 5.68
CA LYS A 70 -8.97 -18.80 5.24
C LYS A 70 -8.33 -18.47 3.90
N TYR A 71 -9.10 -17.84 3.00
CA TYR A 71 -8.60 -17.38 1.70
C TYR A 71 -7.59 -16.22 1.80
N LEU A 72 -7.59 -15.49 2.92
CA LEU A 72 -6.59 -14.47 3.27
C LEU A 72 -5.52 -15.01 4.22
N LEU A 73 -5.59 -16.29 4.58
CA LEU A 73 -4.69 -16.97 5.50
C LEU A 73 -4.68 -16.36 6.92
N TYR A 74 -5.85 -15.96 7.42
CA TYR A 74 -6.02 -15.46 8.79
C TYR A 74 -6.98 -16.33 9.60
N GLU A 75 -6.66 -16.51 10.88
CA GLU A 75 -7.47 -17.23 11.86
C GLU A 75 -8.33 -16.23 12.65
N VAL A 76 -9.63 -16.26 12.37
CA VAL A 76 -10.65 -15.56 13.18
C VAL A 76 -10.84 -16.32 14.51
N PRO A 77 -11.20 -15.67 15.63
CA PRO A 77 -11.49 -16.37 16.87
C PRO A 77 -12.45 -17.56 16.72
N VAL A 78 -12.01 -18.73 17.18
CA VAL A 78 -12.78 -19.98 17.17
C VAL A 78 -12.68 -20.66 18.53
N ARG A 79 -13.81 -21.19 19.02
CA ARG A 79 -13.83 -22.02 20.22
C ARG A 79 -13.26 -23.40 19.93
N VAL A 80 -12.20 -23.77 20.64
CA VAL A 80 -11.53 -25.06 20.50
C VAL A 80 -11.08 -25.53 21.88
N ALA A 81 -11.38 -26.80 22.20
CA ALA A 81 -10.95 -27.46 23.43
C ALA A 81 -11.29 -26.68 24.72
N GLY A 82 -12.49 -26.10 24.79
CA GLY A 82 -12.94 -25.33 25.96
C GLY A 82 -12.32 -23.93 26.10
N GLY A 83 -11.49 -23.52 25.13
CA GLY A 83 -10.92 -22.18 25.07
C GLY A 83 -11.24 -21.45 23.76
N LEU A 84 -10.68 -20.26 23.61
CA LEU A 84 -10.76 -19.42 22.42
C LEU A 84 -9.39 -19.36 21.75
N LEU A 85 -9.27 -19.92 20.54
CA LEU A 85 -8.10 -19.78 19.67
C LEU A 85 -8.31 -18.61 18.73
N PHE A 86 -7.33 -17.73 18.58
CA PHE A 86 -7.40 -16.58 17.69
C PHE A 86 -6.01 -16.09 17.28
N GLU A 87 -5.95 -15.25 16.27
CA GLU A 87 -4.75 -14.47 15.93
C GLU A 87 -4.90 -13.01 16.33
N LEU A 88 -3.80 -12.38 16.71
CA LEU A 88 -3.65 -10.94 16.66
C LEU A 88 -2.59 -10.59 15.61
N LEU A 89 -2.86 -9.54 14.84
CA LEU A 89 -1.96 -9.05 13.80
C LEU A 89 -1.10 -7.93 14.36
N GLY A 90 0.13 -7.83 13.87
CA GLY A 90 1.05 -6.77 14.25
C GLY A 90 2.21 -6.64 13.27
N GLN A 91 3.12 -5.72 13.57
CA GLN A 91 4.43 -5.61 12.94
C GLN A 91 5.54 -5.50 13.98
N SER A 92 6.69 -6.09 13.68
CA SER A 92 7.96 -5.80 14.32
C SER A 92 8.55 -4.54 13.67
N ALA A 93 8.88 -3.54 14.47
CA ALA A 93 9.45 -2.29 13.99
C ALA A 93 10.92 -2.49 13.61
N GLY A 94 11.28 -2.13 12.37
CA GLY A 94 12.66 -2.15 11.91
C GLY A 94 13.49 -1.01 12.51
N ASP A 95 14.79 -1.21 12.66
CA ASP A 95 15.69 -0.15 13.12
C ASP A 95 15.84 0.96 12.04
N PRO A 96 15.40 2.20 12.33
CA PRO A 96 15.50 3.32 11.40
C PRO A 96 16.95 3.79 11.13
N PHE A 97 17.92 3.42 11.98
CA PHE A 97 19.33 3.81 11.81
C PHE A 97 20.08 2.94 10.80
N VAL A 98 19.61 1.72 10.56
CA VAL A 98 20.17 0.78 9.57
C VAL A 98 19.23 0.50 8.38
N ASP A 99 18.15 1.29 8.24
CA ASP A 99 17.16 1.18 7.16
C ASP A 99 16.54 -0.21 7.05
N GLU A 100 16.23 -0.81 8.20
CA GLU A 100 15.54 -2.10 8.25
C GLU A 100 14.03 -1.93 8.03
N ASP A 101 13.45 -2.80 7.19
CA ASP A 101 12.01 -2.80 6.89
C ASP A 101 11.20 -3.34 8.09
N ASP A 102 9.98 -2.81 8.27
CA ASP A 102 9.02 -3.35 9.24
C ASP A 102 8.55 -4.75 8.79
N ILE A 103 8.60 -5.73 9.70
CA ILE A 103 8.29 -7.14 9.40
C ILE A 103 6.92 -7.50 9.96
N PRO A 104 5.99 -8.07 9.16
CA PRO A 104 4.70 -8.51 9.68
C PRO A 104 4.88 -9.67 10.67
N ILE A 105 4.11 -9.63 11.75
CA ILE A 105 4.04 -10.69 12.75
C ILE A 105 2.61 -11.19 12.91
N VAL A 106 2.47 -12.41 13.40
CA VAL A 106 1.20 -13.01 13.79
C VAL A 106 1.36 -13.55 15.20
N LEU A 107 0.49 -13.10 16.11
CA LEU A 107 0.45 -13.59 17.47
C LEU A 107 -0.66 -14.63 17.61
N ARG A 108 -0.29 -15.91 17.46
CA ARG A 108 -1.20 -17.03 17.67
C ARG A 108 -1.50 -17.16 19.15
N SER A 109 -2.77 -17.10 19.50
CA SER A 109 -3.21 -16.93 20.87
C SER A 109 -4.28 -17.96 21.21
N TRP A 110 -4.14 -18.62 22.35
CA TRP A 110 -5.19 -19.48 22.90
C TRP A 110 -5.45 -19.12 24.34
N GLN A 111 -6.68 -18.73 24.63
CA GLN A 111 -7.16 -18.44 25.97
C GLN A 111 -8.03 -19.59 26.46
N ALA A 112 -7.79 -20.06 27.66
CA ALA A 112 -8.67 -20.99 28.35
C ALA A 112 -8.66 -20.67 29.85
N GLN A 113 -9.83 -20.71 30.48
CA GLN A 113 -9.97 -20.37 31.91
C GLN A 113 -9.30 -19.02 32.24
N ASN A 114 -8.44 -18.99 33.26
CA ASN A 114 -7.72 -17.81 33.73
C ASN A 114 -6.33 -17.64 33.08
N PHE A 115 -6.05 -18.30 31.96
CA PHE A 115 -4.74 -18.16 31.32
C PHE A 115 -4.78 -17.92 29.81
N LEU A 116 -3.69 -17.33 29.33
CA LEU A 116 -3.45 -17.04 27.92
C LEU A 116 -2.08 -17.58 27.50
N ILE A 117 -2.06 -18.32 26.40
CA ILE A 117 -0.83 -18.72 25.72
C ILE A 117 -0.75 -17.94 24.42
N THR A 118 0.40 -17.30 24.18
CA THR A 118 0.67 -16.62 22.91
C THR A 118 1.99 -17.09 22.32
N ALA A 119 1.97 -17.39 21.03
CA ALA A 119 3.13 -17.77 20.23
C ALA A 119 3.31 -16.75 19.10
N LEU A 120 4.44 -16.06 19.11
CA LEU A 120 4.79 -15.03 18.14
C LEU A 120 5.45 -15.65 16.91
N HIS A 121 4.80 -15.50 15.75
CA HIS A 121 5.31 -15.88 14.44
C HIS A 121 5.80 -14.63 13.71
N VAL A 122 7.04 -14.66 13.22
CA VAL A 122 7.63 -13.53 12.46
C VAL A 122 7.78 -13.93 10.99
N LYS A 123 7.18 -13.14 10.09
CA LYS A 123 7.13 -13.45 8.65
C LYS A 123 8.32 -12.83 7.89
N GLY A 124 9.53 -13.30 8.19
CA GLY A 124 10.74 -12.87 7.49
C GLY A 124 12.04 -13.16 8.25
N PRO A 125 13.20 -12.92 7.63
CA PRO A 125 14.48 -12.91 8.35
C PRO A 125 14.48 -11.73 9.33
N VAL A 126 14.91 -11.97 10.57
CA VAL A 126 14.84 -10.98 11.64
C VAL A 126 16.22 -10.76 12.23
N SER A 127 16.68 -9.50 12.28
CA SER A 127 17.90 -9.15 13.01
C SER A 127 17.62 -8.92 14.50
N SER A 128 16.48 -8.29 14.81
CA SER A 128 15.97 -8.08 16.16
C SER A 128 14.43 -8.13 16.17
N ASN A 129 13.85 -8.79 17.17
CA ASN A 129 12.40 -8.89 17.30
C ASN A 129 11.89 -7.74 18.18
N ASN A 130 11.31 -6.72 17.56
CA ASN A 130 10.89 -5.49 18.23
C ASN A 130 9.38 -5.24 18.05
N VAL A 131 8.58 -6.02 18.78
CA VAL A 131 7.11 -5.89 18.76
C VAL A 131 6.66 -4.98 19.89
N LEU A 132 6.75 -3.67 19.65
CA LEU A 132 6.47 -2.61 20.63
C LEU A 132 5.10 -2.75 21.33
N GLY A 133 4.09 -3.25 20.62
CA GLY A 133 2.77 -3.45 21.21
C GLY A 133 2.75 -4.51 22.33
N ILE A 134 3.59 -5.54 22.23
CA ILE A 134 3.72 -6.59 23.27
C ILE A 134 4.54 -6.04 24.43
N THR A 135 5.67 -5.38 24.14
CA THR A 135 6.53 -4.75 25.15
C THR A 135 5.75 -3.74 26.00
N GLU A 136 4.91 -2.89 25.41
CA GLU A 136 4.06 -1.95 26.15
C GLU A 136 3.10 -2.64 27.12
N VAL A 137 2.59 -3.83 26.78
CA VAL A 137 1.70 -4.59 27.67
C VAL A 137 2.50 -5.28 28.78
N GLN A 138 3.69 -5.80 28.47
CA GLN A 138 4.60 -6.35 29.48
C GLN A 138 5.02 -5.28 30.49
N GLU A 139 5.39 -4.09 30.02
CA GLU A 139 5.71 -2.94 30.88
C GLU A 139 4.50 -2.51 31.73
N LEU A 140 3.30 -2.46 31.13
CA LEU A 140 2.07 -2.14 31.87
C LEU A 140 1.85 -3.12 33.02
N LEU A 141 2.04 -4.42 32.79
CA LEU A 141 1.90 -5.46 33.81
C LEU A 141 3.02 -5.39 34.87
N PHE A 142 4.25 -5.05 34.46
CA PHE A 142 5.41 -4.95 35.35
C PHE A 142 5.32 -3.75 36.30
N VAL A 143 4.94 -2.57 35.78
CA VAL A 143 4.85 -1.34 36.57
C VAL A 143 3.74 -1.43 37.62
N GLY A 144 2.69 -2.21 37.37
CA GLY A 144 1.57 -2.33 38.30
C GLY A 144 0.70 -1.06 38.34
N GLY A 145 -0.29 -1.05 39.24
CA GLY A 145 -1.13 0.12 39.53
C GLY A 145 -2.62 -0.09 39.28
N TYR A 146 -3.40 1.00 39.39
CA TYR A 146 -4.86 0.92 39.30
C TYR A 146 -5.38 0.53 37.91
N ASN A 147 -4.62 0.83 36.85
CA ASN A 147 -4.99 0.56 35.46
C ASN A 147 -4.38 -0.74 34.91
N VAL A 148 -3.83 -1.61 35.77
CA VAL A 148 -3.29 -2.90 35.32
C VAL A 148 -4.42 -3.85 34.94
N PRO A 149 -4.28 -4.59 33.82
CA PRO A 149 -5.21 -5.66 33.45
C PRO A 149 -5.33 -6.69 34.58
N ARG A 150 -6.55 -6.91 35.07
CA ARG A 150 -6.83 -7.88 36.15
C ARG A 150 -7.29 -9.23 35.63
N THR A 151 -7.85 -9.25 34.42
CA THR A 151 -8.37 -10.46 33.80
C THR A 151 -7.62 -10.75 32.50
N VAL A 152 -7.62 -12.03 32.10
CA VAL A 152 -7.06 -12.41 30.80
C VAL A 152 -7.76 -11.69 29.65
N HIS A 153 -9.06 -11.44 29.76
CA HIS A 153 -9.83 -10.71 28.75
C HIS A 153 -9.30 -9.28 28.56
N GLU A 154 -8.93 -8.60 29.65
CA GLU A 154 -8.28 -7.29 29.59
C GLU A 154 -6.88 -7.38 28.97
N VAL A 155 -6.09 -8.40 29.32
CA VAL A 155 -4.76 -8.62 28.71
C VAL A 155 -4.89 -8.78 27.18
N ILE A 156 -5.85 -9.59 26.71
CA ILE A 156 -6.12 -9.78 25.28
C ILE A 156 -6.53 -8.46 24.62
N ALA A 157 -7.44 -7.71 25.24
CA ALA A 157 -7.91 -6.44 24.69
C ALA A 157 -6.78 -5.39 24.64
N HIS A 158 -5.89 -5.36 25.63
CA HIS A 158 -4.72 -4.51 25.63
C HIS A 158 -3.72 -4.92 24.54
N LEU A 159 -3.43 -6.21 24.38
CA LEU A 159 -2.57 -6.71 23.29
C LEU A 159 -3.14 -6.31 21.93
N ALA A 160 -4.42 -6.59 21.68
CA ALA A 160 -5.09 -6.23 20.44
C ALA A 160 -5.01 -4.71 20.17
N CYS A 161 -5.26 -3.89 21.20
CA CYS A 161 -5.24 -2.44 21.10
C CYS A 161 -3.84 -1.87 20.83
N ARG A 162 -2.82 -2.33 21.55
CA ARG A 162 -1.45 -1.84 21.38
C ARG A 162 -0.86 -2.27 20.04
N LEU A 163 -1.08 -3.53 19.63
CA LEU A 163 -0.66 -4.02 18.33
C LEU A 163 -1.33 -3.25 17.19
N SER A 164 -2.66 -3.07 17.22
CA SER A 164 -3.37 -2.33 16.18
C SER A 164 -2.90 -0.88 16.09
N ARG A 165 -2.62 -0.25 17.23
CA ARG A 165 -2.15 1.14 17.29
C ARG A 165 -0.77 1.31 16.65
N TRP A 166 0.14 0.34 16.84
CA TRP A 166 1.46 0.37 16.22
C TRP A 166 1.39 0.10 14.71
N ASP A 167 0.61 -0.89 14.29
CA ASP A 167 0.34 -1.13 12.87
C ASP A 167 -0.18 0.13 12.17
N ASP A 168 -1.17 0.80 12.76
CA ASP A 168 -1.78 1.98 12.19
C ASP A 168 -0.79 3.16 12.07
N ARG A 169 0.22 3.23 12.95
CA ARG A 169 1.30 4.22 12.86
C ARG A 169 2.28 3.89 11.73
N LEU A 170 2.66 2.61 11.62
CA LEU A 170 3.60 2.13 10.61
C LEU A 170 2.98 2.21 9.20
N PHE A 171 1.72 1.83 9.04
CA PHE A 171 0.99 1.96 7.78
C PHE A 171 0.95 3.42 7.30
N ARG A 172 0.65 4.38 8.17
CA ARG A 172 0.67 5.80 7.81
C ARG A 172 2.07 6.26 7.41
N LYS A 173 3.10 5.89 8.17
CA LYS A 173 4.50 6.24 7.85
C LYS A 173 4.89 5.74 6.45
N THR A 174 4.60 4.47 6.15
CA THR A 174 5.06 3.81 4.93
C THR A 174 4.21 4.14 3.72
N ILE A 175 2.88 4.16 3.86
CA ILE A 175 1.97 4.36 2.73
C ILE A 175 1.81 5.84 2.41
N PHE A 176 1.53 6.69 3.40
CA PHE A 176 1.24 8.09 3.13
C PHE A 176 2.50 8.81 2.70
N GLY A 177 3.63 8.52 3.36
CA GLY A 177 4.94 9.04 2.97
C GLY A 177 5.29 8.69 1.52
N ALA A 178 5.06 7.44 1.10
CA ALA A 178 5.32 7.03 -0.29
C ALA A 178 4.34 7.65 -1.29
N ALA A 179 3.07 7.80 -0.93
CA ALA A 179 2.07 8.43 -1.78
C ALA A 179 2.40 9.91 -2.05
N ASP A 180 2.78 10.64 -1.00
CA ASP A 180 3.17 12.05 -1.09
C ASP A 180 4.44 12.21 -1.94
N GLU A 181 5.40 11.28 -1.84
CA GLU A 181 6.60 11.28 -2.70
C GLU A 181 6.25 11.09 -4.19
N ILE A 182 5.34 10.15 -4.51
CA ILE A 182 4.87 9.93 -5.88
C ILE A 182 4.18 11.19 -6.43
N GLU A 183 3.35 11.83 -5.63
CA GLU A 183 2.67 13.08 -6.01
C GLU A 183 3.69 14.20 -6.27
N LEU A 184 4.68 14.36 -5.39
CA LEU A 184 5.74 15.34 -5.56
C LEU A 184 6.57 15.09 -6.82
N LYS A 185 6.93 13.82 -7.10
CA LYS A 185 7.61 13.43 -8.34
C LYS A 185 6.78 13.80 -9.56
N PHE A 186 5.48 13.48 -9.55
CA PHE A 186 4.56 13.83 -10.63
C PHE A 186 4.53 15.34 -10.89
N VAL A 187 4.33 16.15 -9.86
CA VAL A 187 4.21 17.60 -9.99
C VAL A 187 5.49 18.24 -10.51
N ASN A 188 6.64 17.84 -9.97
CA ASN A 188 7.92 18.49 -10.30
C ASN A 188 8.49 18.06 -11.66
N ARG A 189 8.35 16.78 -12.03
CA ARG A 189 9.06 16.22 -13.18
C ARG A 189 8.24 16.16 -14.47
N ARG A 190 6.90 16.28 -14.40
CA ARG A 190 6.01 16.21 -15.58
C ARG A 190 6.26 17.25 -16.68
N ASN A 191 7.11 18.25 -16.45
CA ASN A 191 7.42 19.27 -17.45
C ASN A 191 8.91 19.31 -17.83
N LEU A 192 9.75 18.48 -17.19
CA LEU A 192 11.22 18.56 -17.30
C LEU A 192 11.83 17.32 -17.97
N GLU A 193 11.20 16.16 -17.87
CA GLU A 193 11.73 14.88 -18.34
C GLU A 193 11.02 14.38 -19.61
N ASP A 194 11.57 13.34 -20.25
CA ASP A 194 10.85 12.60 -21.30
C ASP A 194 9.58 11.99 -20.71
N MET A 195 8.44 12.53 -21.14
CA MET A 195 7.12 12.16 -20.64
C MET A 195 6.82 10.67 -20.77
N ASN A 196 7.32 9.98 -21.79
CA ASN A 196 7.05 8.56 -21.95
C ASN A 196 7.81 7.73 -20.93
N LEU A 197 9.11 8.00 -20.76
CA LEU A 197 9.95 7.28 -19.81
C LEU A 197 9.53 7.59 -18.36
N PHE A 198 9.30 8.86 -18.05
CA PHE A 198 8.80 9.30 -16.75
C PHE A 198 7.49 8.60 -16.40
N ALA A 199 6.55 8.52 -17.37
CA ALA A 199 5.28 7.86 -17.13
C ALA A 199 5.40 6.36 -16.89
N ILE A 200 6.35 5.68 -17.53
CA ILE A 200 6.60 4.24 -17.29
C ILE A 200 7.13 4.03 -15.87
N ILE A 201 8.12 4.81 -15.45
CA ILE A 201 8.75 4.69 -14.12
C ILE A 201 7.72 4.98 -13.02
N LEU A 202 7.00 6.10 -13.12
CA LEU A 202 6.02 6.48 -12.11
C LEU A 202 4.85 5.49 -12.04
N ASN A 203 4.40 4.93 -13.18
CA ASN A 203 3.41 3.85 -13.18
C ASN A 203 3.88 2.60 -12.43
N GLN A 204 5.17 2.25 -12.50
CA GLN A 204 5.71 1.12 -11.75
C GLN A 204 5.69 1.38 -10.25
N GLU A 205 6.08 2.59 -9.83
CA GLU A 205 6.01 3.03 -8.42
C GLU A 205 4.55 3.02 -7.91
N ILE A 206 3.61 3.60 -8.66
CA ILE A 206 2.17 3.60 -8.34
C ILE A 206 1.64 2.17 -8.21
N ARG A 207 2.01 1.25 -9.11
CA ARG A 207 1.61 -0.16 -9.04
C ARG A 207 2.22 -0.88 -7.83
N ARG A 208 3.46 -0.56 -7.46
CA ARG A 208 4.11 -1.10 -6.25
C ARG A 208 3.37 -0.63 -4.99
N LEU A 209 3.10 0.67 -4.87
CA LEU A 209 2.39 1.22 -3.73
C LEU A 209 0.93 0.74 -3.67
N SER A 210 0.23 0.67 -4.80
CA SER A 210 -1.14 0.13 -4.86
C SER A 210 -1.22 -1.31 -4.34
N ARG A 211 -0.21 -2.16 -4.62
CA ARG A 211 -0.14 -3.52 -4.07
C ARG A 211 0.05 -3.50 -2.54
N GLN A 212 0.85 -2.58 -2.00
CA GLN A 212 1.01 -2.41 -0.56
C GLN A 212 -0.31 -1.96 0.10
N VAL A 213 -0.99 -0.97 -0.46
CA VAL A 213 -2.30 -0.49 0.01
C VAL A 213 -3.33 -1.62 0.05
N ILE A 214 -3.39 -2.46 -0.99
CA ILE A 214 -4.31 -3.62 -1.02
C ILE A 214 -3.98 -4.62 0.10
N ARG A 215 -2.70 -4.92 0.34
CA ARG A 215 -2.29 -5.83 1.43
C ARG A 215 -2.68 -5.29 2.80
N VAL A 216 -2.46 -3.99 3.04
CA VAL A 216 -2.87 -3.35 4.29
C VAL A 216 -4.38 -3.37 4.45
N LYS A 217 -5.16 -3.08 3.39
CA LYS A 217 -6.62 -3.19 3.41
C LYS A 217 -7.09 -4.60 3.80
N TRP A 218 -6.48 -5.66 3.25
CA TRP A 218 -6.83 -7.03 3.64
C TRP A 218 -6.49 -7.35 5.10
N SER A 219 -5.35 -6.87 5.61
CA SER A 219 -5.00 -7.00 7.03
C SER A 219 -6.01 -6.26 7.93
N LEU A 220 -6.45 -5.06 7.54
CA LEU A 220 -7.46 -4.29 8.28
C LEU A 220 -8.82 -5.00 8.31
N HIS A 221 -9.26 -5.59 7.18
CA HIS A 221 -10.49 -6.39 7.15
C HIS A 221 -10.40 -7.64 8.03
N ALA A 222 -9.25 -8.33 8.01
CA ALA A 222 -9.03 -9.46 8.89
C ALA A 222 -9.05 -9.03 10.38
N ARG A 223 -8.42 -7.90 10.70
CA ARG A 223 -8.47 -7.30 12.04
C ARG A 223 -9.89 -6.95 12.47
N GLU A 224 -10.72 -6.37 11.59
CA GLU A 224 -12.12 -6.05 11.90
C GLU A 224 -12.91 -7.33 12.25
N GLU A 225 -12.73 -8.39 11.47
CA GLU A 225 -13.38 -9.69 11.73
C GLU A 225 -12.90 -10.33 13.03
N ILE A 226 -11.59 -10.32 13.29
CA ILE A 226 -11.00 -10.82 14.54
C ILE A 226 -11.58 -10.05 15.74
N VAL A 227 -11.57 -8.71 15.67
CA VAL A 227 -12.07 -7.85 16.76
C VAL A 227 -13.57 -8.01 16.95
N PHE A 228 -14.32 -8.19 15.88
CA PHE A 228 -15.76 -8.43 15.94
C PHE A 228 -16.09 -9.72 16.71
N GLU A 229 -15.37 -10.80 16.44
CA GLU A 229 -15.56 -12.07 17.18
C GLU A 229 -15.00 -11.99 18.60
N LEU A 230 -13.85 -11.34 18.82
CA LEU A 230 -13.34 -11.09 20.18
C LEU A 230 -14.35 -10.29 21.01
N TYR A 231 -15.04 -9.30 20.42
CA TYR A 231 -16.03 -8.49 21.13
C TYR A 231 -17.20 -9.33 21.67
N GLN A 232 -17.56 -10.42 20.99
CA GLN A 232 -18.62 -11.33 21.43
C GLN A 232 -18.15 -12.28 22.55
N HIS A 233 -16.86 -12.60 22.59
CA HIS A 233 -16.31 -13.62 23.48
C HIS A 233 -15.64 -13.04 24.72
N LEU A 234 -15.02 -11.86 24.63
CA LEU A 234 -14.32 -11.23 25.74
C LEU A 234 -15.31 -10.51 26.68
N ARG A 235 -15.05 -10.67 27.98
CA ARG A 235 -15.85 -10.06 29.05
C ARG A 235 -15.14 -8.83 29.66
N GLY A 236 -15.92 -8.01 30.35
CA GLY A 236 -15.44 -6.81 31.05
C GLY A 236 -15.57 -5.51 30.23
N ASN A 237 -15.95 -4.44 30.93
CA ASN A 237 -16.22 -3.13 30.33
C ASN A 237 -14.96 -2.50 29.69
N VAL A 238 -13.79 -2.70 30.30
CA VAL A 238 -12.51 -2.22 29.77
C VAL A 238 -12.19 -2.92 28.43
N ALA A 239 -12.31 -4.25 28.39
CA ALA A 239 -12.06 -5.02 27.19
C ALA A 239 -12.99 -4.60 26.04
N ARG A 240 -14.30 -4.50 26.32
CA ARG A 240 -15.30 -4.05 25.32
C ARG A 240 -14.98 -2.65 24.79
N THR A 241 -14.68 -1.70 25.67
CA THR A 241 -14.34 -0.32 25.27
C THR A 241 -13.11 -0.26 24.35
N LEU A 242 -12.06 -1.03 24.68
CA LEU A 242 -10.85 -1.11 23.86
C LEU A 242 -11.15 -1.71 22.48
N LEU A 243 -11.87 -2.84 22.42
CA LEU A 243 -12.22 -3.50 21.17
C LEU A 243 -13.12 -2.63 20.27
N GLU A 244 -14.06 -1.88 20.83
CA GLU A 244 -14.85 -0.90 20.07
C GLU A 244 -13.99 0.20 19.47
N GLY A 245 -13.01 0.69 20.23
CA GLY A 245 -12.02 1.65 19.75
C GLY A 245 -11.22 1.10 18.57
N ILE A 246 -10.77 -0.16 18.64
CA ILE A 246 -10.04 -0.81 17.53
C ILE A 246 -10.94 -0.91 16.29
N ARG A 247 -12.20 -1.31 16.44
CA ARG A 247 -13.15 -1.41 15.31
C ARG A 247 -13.36 -0.06 14.63
N LYS A 248 -13.51 1.02 15.41
CA LYS A 248 -13.65 2.38 14.88
C LYS A 248 -12.37 2.80 14.13
N ASN A 249 -11.21 2.66 14.76
CA ASN A 249 -9.93 3.05 14.16
C ASN A 249 -9.61 2.25 12.89
N ALA A 250 -9.95 0.95 12.85
CA ALA A 250 -9.76 0.12 11.67
C ALA A 250 -10.60 0.62 10.48
N ARG A 251 -11.84 1.05 10.71
CA ARG A 251 -12.69 1.63 9.66
C ARG A 251 -12.16 2.97 9.16
N GLU A 252 -11.80 3.86 10.08
CA GLU A 252 -11.17 5.14 9.73
C GLU A 252 -9.89 4.92 8.92
N MET A 253 -9.07 3.94 9.31
CA MET A 253 -7.88 3.55 8.56
C MET A 253 -8.21 3.00 7.15
N ILE A 254 -9.25 2.17 7.01
CA ILE A 254 -9.67 1.66 5.69
C ILE A 254 -10.07 2.83 4.76
N GLU A 255 -10.84 3.79 5.26
CA GLU A 255 -11.22 5.00 4.52
C GLU A 255 -9.99 5.82 4.10
N GLU A 256 -9.06 6.01 5.05
CA GLU A 256 -7.75 6.61 4.83
C GLU A 256 -6.97 5.91 3.69
N GLN A 257 -6.93 4.58 3.68
CA GLN A 257 -6.28 3.79 2.62
C GLN A 257 -6.99 3.93 1.26
N GLU A 258 -8.33 4.00 1.24
CA GLU A 258 -9.10 4.23 0.01
C GLU A 258 -8.87 5.62 -0.56
N ALA A 259 -8.76 6.65 0.28
CA ALA A 259 -8.43 8.01 -0.14
C ALA A 259 -7.04 8.07 -0.81
N VAL A 260 -6.03 7.41 -0.24
CA VAL A 260 -4.70 7.30 -0.86
C VAL A 260 -4.77 6.59 -2.21
N ARG A 261 -5.49 5.46 -2.28
CA ARG A 261 -5.68 4.74 -3.55
C ARG A 261 -6.36 5.62 -4.60
N GLY A 262 -7.36 6.40 -4.20
CA GLY A 262 -8.04 7.38 -5.07
C GLY A 262 -7.07 8.40 -5.64
N ARG A 263 -6.24 9.03 -4.79
CA ARG A 263 -5.19 9.97 -5.21
C ARG A 263 -4.21 9.35 -6.22
N LEU A 264 -3.72 8.13 -5.94
CA LEU A 264 -2.80 7.43 -6.84
C LEU A 264 -3.43 7.14 -8.21
N PHE A 265 -4.71 6.79 -8.25
CA PHE A 265 -5.42 6.59 -9.51
C PHE A 265 -5.66 7.90 -10.27
N THR A 266 -5.96 9.00 -9.58
CA THR A 266 -6.05 10.32 -10.22
C THR A 266 -4.71 10.70 -10.85
N ILE A 267 -3.60 10.54 -10.14
CA ILE A 267 -2.25 10.80 -10.69
C ILE A 267 -2.00 9.93 -11.93
N GLN A 268 -2.31 8.64 -11.84
CA GLN A 268 -2.15 7.71 -12.95
C GLN A 268 -2.97 8.14 -14.18
N ASP A 269 -4.22 8.56 -14.00
CA ASP A 269 -5.10 8.97 -15.09
C ASP A 269 -4.64 10.30 -15.74
N VAL A 270 -4.28 11.30 -14.94
CA VAL A 270 -3.74 12.57 -15.45
C VAL A 270 -2.43 12.34 -16.20
N MET A 271 -1.56 11.46 -15.70
CA MET A 271 -0.32 11.10 -16.38
C MET A 271 -0.60 10.41 -17.73
N GLN A 272 -1.48 9.41 -17.74
CA GLN A 272 -1.82 8.69 -18.97
C GLN A 272 -2.50 9.57 -20.01
N SER A 273 -3.42 10.44 -19.59
CA SER A 273 -4.07 11.40 -20.49
C SER A 273 -3.06 12.40 -21.07
N THR A 274 -2.10 12.87 -20.28
CA THR A 274 -1.02 13.75 -20.74
C THR A 274 -0.14 13.05 -21.80
N VAL A 275 0.26 11.80 -21.56
CA VAL A 275 1.02 11.00 -22.53
C VAL A 275 0.24 10.77 -23.81
N ARG A 276 -1.04 10.42 -23.72
CA ARG A 276 -1.92 10.25 -24.89
C ARG A 276 -2.02 11.55 -25.70
N ALA A 277 -2.22 12.69 -25.04
CA ALA A 277 -2.28 13.99 -25.70
C ALA A 277 -0.96 14.34 -26.41
N TRP A 278 0.18 14.07 -25.77
CA TRP A 278 1.50 14.27 -26.38
C TRP A 278 1.72 13.39 -27.61
N LEU A 279 1.39 12.08 -27.50
CA LEU A 279 1.48 11.14 -28.62
C LEU A 279 0.57 11.54 -29.78
N GLN A 280 -0.64 12.01 -29.47
CA GLN A 280 -1.59 12.47 -30.49
C GLN A 280 -1.05 13.71 -31.21
N ASP A 281 -0.49 14.68 -30.49
CA ASP A 281 0.10 15.87 -31.12
C ASP A 281 1.35 15.53 -31.97
N ARG A 282 2.18 14.59 -31.51
CA ARG A 282 3.31 14.07 -32.30
C ARG A 282 2.83 13.34 -33.55
N SER A 283 1.85 12.45 -33.42
CA SER A 283 1.27 11.67 -34.51
C SER A 283 0.58 12.57 -35.54
N LEU A 284 -0.16 13.58 -35.10
CA LEU A 284 -0.80 14.56 -35.99
C LEU A 284 0.25 15.28 -36.82
N ARG A 285 1.36 15.71 -36.22
CA ARG A 285 2.47 16.34 -36.96
C ARG A 285 3.11 15.41 -37.99
N VAL A 286 3.35 14.15 -37.63
CA VAL A 286 3.94 13.16 -38.55
C VAL A 286 2.99 12.86 -39.71
N THR A 287 1.73 12.54 -39.41
CA THR A 287 0.69 12.25 -40.41
C THR A 287 0.47 13.44 -41.34
N HIS A 288 0.47 14.65 -40.79
CA HIS A 288 0.36 15.87 -41.57
C HIS A 288 1.54 16.03 -42.54
N ASN A 289 2.78 15.92 -42.05
CA ASN A 289 3.96 16.03 -42.90
C ASN A 289 3.97 14.95 -43.99
N LEU A 290 3.60 13.72 -43.64
CA LEU A 290 3.47 12.63 -44.59
C LEU A 290 2.40 12.92 -45.65
N ALA A 291 1.27 13.54 -45.27
CA ALA A 291 0.22 13.91 -46.22
C ALA A 291 0.70 14.99 -47.22
N VAL A 292 1.47 15.97 -46.77
CA VAL A 292 2.06 17.01 -47.65
C VAL A 292 3.01 16.37 -48.67
N PHE A 293 3.97 15.55 -48.21
CA PHE A 293 4.92 14.88 -49.10
C PHE A 293 4.25 13.84 -50.00
N GLY A 294 3.34 13.03 -49.45
CA GLY A 294 2.60 12.00 -50.16
C GLY A 294 1.69 12.60 -51.24
N GLY A 295 0.96 13.66 -50.94
CA GLY A 295 0.12 14.37 -51.92
C GLY A 295 0.93 14.95 -53.07
N CYS A 296 2.06 15.61 -52.78
CA CYS A 296 2.99 16.09 -53.81
C CYS A 296 3.55 14.92 -54.64
N GLY A 297 3.96 13.84 -53.98
CA GLY A 297 4.49 12.64 -54.62
C GLY A 297 3.50 11.98 -55.58
N VAL A 298 2.21 11.92 -55.21
CA VAL A 298 1.14 11.40 -56.09
C VAL A 298 1.03 12.25 -57.36
N VAL A 299 0.97 13.58 -57.25
CA VAL A 299 0.87 14.48 -58.40
C VAL A 299 2.07 14.32 -59.33
N LEU A 300 3.29 14.33 -58.79
CA LEU A 300 4.51 14.15 -59.57
C LEU A 300 4.55 12.77 -60.24
N THR A 301 4.16 11.71 -59.52
CA THR A 301 4.13 10.34 -60.04
C THR A 301 3.17 10.21 -61.21
N VAL A 302 1.99 10.83 -61.14
CA VAL A 302 1.02 10.86 -62.24
C VAL A 302 1.59 11.57 -63.46
N ILE A 303 2.24 12.73 -63.28
CA ILE A 303 2.89 13.48 -64.37
C ILE A 303 3.99 12.62 -65.00
N THR A 304 4.91 12.06 -64.20
CA THR A 304 5.97 11.20 -64.72
C THR A 304 5.44 9.93 -65.40
N GLY A 305 4.37 9.33 -64.87
CA GLY A 305 3.75 8.13 -65.45
C GLY A 305 3.10 8.41 -66.81
N LEU A 306 2.41 9.55 -66.95
CA LEU A 306 1.78 9.96 -68.21
C LEU A 306 2.81 10.19 -69.33
N PHE A 307 3.92 10.87 -69.02
CA PHE A 307 5.00 11.10 -69.98
C PHE A 307 5.88 9.86 -70.21
N GLY A 308 5.99 8.97 -69.21
CA GLY A 308 6.75 7.72 -69.31
C GLY A 308 6.11 6.66 -70.22
N ILE A 309 4.78 6.71 -70.41
CA ILE A 309 4.06 5.82 -71.33
C ILE A 309 4.11 6.34 -72.78
N ASN A 310 4.24 7.65 -72.99
CA ASN A 310 4.16 8.32 -74.30
C ASN A 310 5.52 8.87 -74.77
N VAL A 311 6.57 8.06 -74.73
CA VAL A 311 7.95 8.52 -75.04
C VAL A 311 8.13 8.93 -76.50
N ASP A 312 7.36 8.34 -77.42
CA ASP A 312 7.47 8.53 -78.89
C ASP A 312 6.65 9.73 -79.44
N GLY A 313 6.00 10.49 -78.55
CA GLY A 313 5.12 11.61 -78.92
C GLY A 313 5.29 12.85 -78.05
N ILE A 314 6.41 12.99 -77.36
CA ILE A 314 6.66 14.11 -76.45
C ILE A 314 6.86 15.40 -77.27
N PRO A 315 5.95 16.39 -77.16
CA PRO A 315 6.09 17.64 -77.90
C PRO A 315 7.36 18.38 -77.46
N GLY A 316 8.24 18.68 -78.42
CA GLY A 316 9.51 19.36 -78.19
C GLY A 316 10.72 18.45 -77.96
N ALA A 317 10.56 17.12 -78.03
CA ALA A 317 11.69 16.18 -77.96
C ALA A 317 12.55 16.17 -79.24
N ASP A 318 11.95 16.48 -80.39
CA ASP A 318 12.65 16.56 -81.67
C ASP A 318 13.61 17.75 -81.69
N ASN A 319 14.86 17.52 -82.11
CA ASN A 319 15.92 18.52 -82.28
C ASN A 319 16.40 19.25 -81.00
N THR A 320 16.11 18.76 -79.79
CA THR A 320 16.65 19.35 -78.54
C THR A 320 17.42 18.32 -77.68
N PRO A 321 18.77 18.35 -77.65
CA PRO A 321 19.57 17.35 -76.93
C PRO A 321 19.44 17.39 -75.39
N TYR A 322 18.80 18.42 -74.84
CA TYR A 322 18.62 18.63 -73.40
C TYR A 322 17.16 18.51 -72.92
N ALA A 323 16.23 18.05 -73.75
CA ALA A 323 14.78 18.00 -73.44
C ALA A 323 14.46 17.28 -72.12
N PHE A 324 15.09 16.12 -71.90
CA PHE A 324 14.91 15.34 -70.66
C PHE A 324 15.41 16.09 -69.42
N GLY A 325 16.55 16.78 -69.54
CA GLY A 325 17.09 17.60 -68.45
C GLY A 325 16.19 18.78 -68.10
N LEU A 326 15.63 19.44 -69.13
CA LEU A 326 14.66 20.52 -68.95
C LEU A 326 13.36 20.03 -68.31
N PHE A 327 12.79 18.91 -68.77
CA PHE A 327 11.61 18.28 -68.17
C PHE A 327 11.86 17.93 -66.70
N THR A 328 13.00 17.31 -66.40
CA THR A 328 13.39 16.96 -65.02
C THR A 328 13.51 18.20 -64.14
N ALA A 329 14.11 19.29 -64.65
CA ALA A 329 14.24 20.56 -63.92
C ALA A 329 12.87 21.22 -63.67
N ILE A 330 11.97 21.22 -64.65
CA ILE A 330 10.60 21.74 -64.51
C ILE A 330 9.84 20.92 -63.49
N LEU A 331 9.94 19.59 -63.53
CA LEU A 331 9.25 18.69 -62.61
C LEU A 331 9.77 18.83 -61.17
N PHE A 332 11.08 19.00 -61.00
CA PHE A 332 11.68 19.33 -59.71
C PHE A 332 11.17 20.68 -59.17
N PHE A 333 11.12 21.70 -60.02
CA PHE A 333 10.59 23.02 -59.66
C PHE A 333 9.12 22.94 -59.24
N ILE A 334 8.28 22.22 -60.00
CA ILE A 334 6.88 21.97 -59.65
C ILE A 334 6.79 21.26 -58.29
N GLY A 335 7.65 20.26 -58.02
CA GLY A 335 7.71 19.60 -56.72
C GLY A 335 8.03 20.56 -55.56
N VAL A 336 9.03 21.43 -55.74
CA VAL A 336 9.37 22.46 -54.74
C VAL A 336 8.21 23.42 -54.50
N VAL A 337 7.55 23.87 -55.57
CA VAL A 337 6.38 24.77 -55.47
C VAL A 337 5.21 24.06 -54.77
N LEU A 338 4.91 22.81 -55.11
CA LEU A 338 3.84 22.04 -54.48
C LEU A 338 4.10 21.80 -52.99
N ILE A 339 5.35 21.50 -52.61
CA ILE A 339 5.72 21.38 -51.19
C ILE A 339 5.59 22.75 -50.50
N ALA A 340 6.08 23.83 -51.10
CA ALA A 340 5.98 25.17 -50.52
C ALA A 340 4.53 25.62 -50.33
N VAL A 341 3.67 25.41 -51.34
CA VAL A 341 2.24 25.70 -51.29
C VAL A 341 1.55 24.79 -50.27
N GLY A 342 1.87 23.50 -50.25
CA GLY A 342 1.36 22.54 -49.26
C GLY A 342 1.70 22.97 -47.83
N LEU A 343 2.93 23.40 -47.58
CA LEU A 343 3.36 23.93 -46.29
C LEU A 343 2.66 25.24 -45.92
N LEU A 344 2.35 26.10 -46.90
CA LEU A 344 1.74 27.42 -46.70
C LEU A 344 0.22 27.35 -46.48
N TYR A 345 -0.49 26.54 -47.27
CA TYR A 345 -1.95 26.38 -47.19
C TYR A 345 -2.39 25.44 -46.08
N LEU A 346 -1.66 24.34 -45.86
CA LEU A 346 -1.96 23.42 -44.76
C LEU A 346 -1.34 23.90 -43.45
N GLY A 347 -0.38 24.84 -43.54
CA GLY A 347 0.28 25.48 -42.42
C GLY A 347 1.21 24.53 -41.68
N LEU A 348 2.42 24.99 -41.35
CA LEU A 348 3.08 24.44 -40.17
C LEU A 348 2.15 24.72 -38.99
N LYS A 349 1.73 23.69 -38.24
CA LYS A 349 1.49 23.92 -36.81
C LYS A 349 2.78 24.54 -36.29
N LYS A 350 2.82 25.87 -36.14
CA LYS A 350 3.95 26.55 -35.51
C LYS A 350 4.14 25.86 -34.15
N PRO A 351 5.39 25.62 -33.71
CA PRO A 351 5.63 25.17 -32.35
C PRO A 351 4.87 26.09 -31.39
N ILE A 352 4.36 25.54 -30.29
CA ILE A 352 3.74 26.31 -29.21
C ILE A 352 4.64 27.54 -28.99
N THR A 353 4.10 28.73 -29.24
CA THR A 353 4.89 29.97 -29.22
C THR A 353 5.49 30.11 -27.83
N GLU A 354 6.76 30.51 -27.72
CA GLU A 354 7.47 30.65 -26.42
C GLU A 354 6.66 31.44 -25.40
N GLU A 355 5.92 32.46 -25.83
CA GLU A 355 5.01 33.24 -24.97
C GLU A 355 3.87 32.41 -24.34
N GLN A 356 3.26 31.48 -25.09
CA GLN A 356 2.21 30.60 -24.55
C GLN A 356 2.79 29.54 -23.59
N VAL A 357 4.03 29.12 -23.84
CA VAL A 357 4.79 28.24 -22.94
C VAL A 357 5.15 29.01 -21.67
N GLU A 358 5.61 30.25 -21.77
CA GLU A 358 5.96 31.09 -20.63
C GLU A 358 4.76 31.42 -19.74
N VAL A 359 3.62 31.81 -20.31
CA VAL A 359 2.40 32.08 -19.54
C VAL A 359 1.93 30.82 -18.80
N ARG A 360 1.87 29.67 -19.47
CA ARG A 360 1.55 28.41 -18.78
C ARG A 360 2.60 28.04 -17.74
N LYS A 361 3.89 28.26 -18.01
CA LYS A 361 4.99 27.96 -17.08
C LYS A 361 4.90 28.82 -15.82
N LEU A 362 4.51 30.09 -15.96
CA LEU A 362 4.25 30.99 -14.83
C LEU A 362 3.03 30.56 -14.02
N GLU A 363 1.91 30.24 -14.67
CA GLU A 363 0.71 29.70 -14.00
C GLU A 363 1.02 28.40 -13.24
N LEU A 364 1.78 27.50 -13.87
CA LEU A 364 2.27 26.27 -13.28
C LEU A 364 3.22 26.51 -12.10
N GLN A 365 4.14 27.47 -12.20
CA GLN A 365 5.05 27.83 -11.10
C GLN A 365 4.30 28.42 -9.91
N GLU A 366 3.26 29.21 -10.14
CA GLU A 366 2.41 29.74 -9.07
C GLU A 366 1.63 28.62 -8.37
N LEU A 367 1.10 27.67 -9.15
CA LEU A 367 0.42 26.47 -8.63
C LEU A 367 1.36 25.57 -7.83
N VAL A 368 2.58 25.35 -8.33
CA VAL A 368 3.62 24.58 -7.63
C VAL A 368 4.04 25.27 -6.34
N LYS A 369 4.18 26.60 -6.32
CA LYS A 369 4.49 27.36 -5.09
C LYS A 369 3.39 27.22 -4.04
N LYS A 370 2.12 27.29 -4.44
CA LYS A 370 0.98 27.08 -3.52
C LYS A 370 0.99 25.67 -2.92
N PHE A 371 1.23 24.65 -3.74
CA PHE A 371 1.33 23.26 -3.27
C PHE A 371 2.60 22.97 -2.44
N GLN A 372 3.75 23.57 -2.77
CA GLN A 372 4.95 23.46 -1.94
C GLN A 372 4.72 24.04 -0.55
N HIS A 373 3.99 25.17 -0.47
CA HIS A 373 3.62 25.77 0.81
C HIS A 373 2.69 24.86 1.63
N GLU A 374 1.73 24.19 0.98
CA GLU A 374 0.88 23.18 1.62
C GLU A 374 1.68 21.92 2.05
N ALA A 375 2.58 21.43 1.20
CA ALA A 375 3.42 20.27 1.52
C ALA A 375 4.43 20.58 2.64
N GLU A 376 5.04 21.77 2.66
CA GLU A 376 5.96 22.21 3.71
C GLU A 376 5.25 22.43 5.04
N THR A 377 4.02 22.96 5.04
CA THR A 377 3.21 23.06 6.26
C THR A 377 2.85 21.66 6.80
N HIS A 378 2.53 20.70 5.94
CA HIS A 378 2.37 19.29 6.32
C HIS A 378 3.69 18.62 6.79
N ALA A 379 4.84 18.95 6.20
CA ALA A 379 6.15 18.42 6.59
C ALA A 379 6.66 19.00 7.93
N GLN A 380 6.34 20.25 8.25
CA GLN A 380 6.64 20.84 9.56
C GLN A 380 5.85 20.16 10.68
N VAL A 381 4.60 19.77 10.42
CA VAL A 381 3.83 18.91 11.34
C VAL A 381 4.53 17.56 11.56
N ARG A 382 5.07 16.94 10.51
CA ARG A 382 5.86 15.69 10.59
C ARG A 382 7.13 15.82 11.44
N LYS A 383 7.86 16.95 11.36
CA LYS A 383 9.06 17.21 12.18
C LYS A 383 8.73 17.33 13.67
N ASN A 384 7.60 17.97 14.02
CA ASN A 384 7.15 18.10 15.39
C ASN A 384 6.73 16.75 16.01
N VAL A 385 6.23 15.81 15.20
CA VAL A 385 5.94 14.44 15.66
C VAL A 385 7.23 13.62 15.87
N ARG A 386 8.24 13.80 15.01
CA ARG A 386 9.51 13.04 15.06
C ARG A 386 10.38 13.38 16.28
N ASN A 387 10.31 14.62 16.77
CA ASN A 387 11.05 15.06 17.96
C ASN A 387 10.42 14.60 19.30
N ASN A 388 9.22 14.02 19.28
CA ASN A 388 8.49 13.58 20.47
C ASN A 388 8.58 12.06 20.74
N LEU A 389 9.45 11.33 20.04
CA LEU A 389 9.69 9.90 20.27
C LEU A 389 10.96 9.75 21.12
N THR A 390 10.78 9.40 22.39
CA THR A 390 11.87 9.06 23.32
C THR A 390 12.54 7.74 22.90
N PRO A 391 13.84 7.54 23.20
CA PRO A 391 14.50 6.24 23.04
C PRO A 391 13.74 5.17 23.84
N THR A 392 13.46 4.02 23.23
CA THR A 392 12.68 2.94 23.86
C THR A 392 13.56 2.06 24.74
N ALA A 393 13.03 1.58 25.86
CA ALA A 393 13.70 0.72 26.85
C ALA A 393 14.14 -0.67 26.35
N GLY A 394 13.90 -1.00 25.08
CA GLY A 394 14.30 -2.27 24.45
C GLY A 394 15.80 -2.51 24.37
N ASP A 395 16.62 -1.47 24.55
CA ASP A 395 18.09 -1.58 24.61
C ASP A 395 18.61 -2.14 25.95
N ILE A 396 17.74 -2.36 26.95
CA ILE A 396 18.14 -2.73 28.32
C ILE A 396 17.86 -4.20 28.66
N ILE A 397 17.05 -4.92 27.87
CA ILE A 397 16.65 -6.30 28.20
C ILE A 397 17.28 -7.27 27.20
N SER A 398 18.52 -7.67 27.49
CA SER A 398 19.19 -8.78 26.81
C SER A 398 18.87 -10.11 27.51
N ASP A 399 18.38 -11.04 26.69
CA ASP A 399 18.38 -12.50 26.86
C ASP A 399 17.77 -13.14 28.12
N ALA A 400 16.71 -13.91 27.83
CA ALA A 400 16.00 -14.88 28.65
C ALA A 400 15.06 -14.31 29.72
N ASP A 401 13.74 -14.38 29.46
CA ASP A 401 12.73 -14.19 30.51
C ASP A 401 11.48 -15.05 30.22
N TYR A 402 11.40 -16.21 30.89
CA TYR A 402 10.10 -16.74 31.28
C TYR A 402 9.78 -16.18 32.67
N ILE A 403 8.66 -15.47 32.78
CA ILE A 403 8.20 -14.89 34.04
C ILE A 403 7.04 -15.72 34.56
N LEU A 404 7.25 -16.37 35.70
CA LEU A 404 6.19 -16.99 36.47
C LEU A 404 5.58 -15.90 37.36
N ILE A 405 4.36 -15.45 37.04
CA ILE A 405 3.59 -14.58 37.91
C ILE A 405 2.88 -15.47 38.93
N GLN A 406 3.12 -15.22 40.22
CA GLN A 406 2.50 -15.92 41.35
C GLN A 406 1.27 -15.18 41.86
#